data_AF-A0A524N6V3-F1
#
_entry.id   AF-A0A524N6V3-F1
#
_cell.length_a   1.000
_cell.length_b   1.000
_cell.length_c   1.000
_cell.angle_alpha   90.00
_cell.angle_beta   90.00
_cell.angle_gamma   90.00
#
_symmetry.space_group_name_H-M   'P 1'
#
loop_
_entity.id
_entity.type
_entity.pdbx_description
1 polymer ?
#
loop_
_entity_poly.entity_id
_entity_poly.type
_entity_poly.pdbx_seq_one_letter_code
_entity_poly.pdbx_strand_id
1 'polypeptide(L)'
;MTVPGKGGRPRKWRSDADRVRAFRARHRGEEEPATFEEALVDGDDLARAVERARQLQAELVAAMTSLSESNAALQTERRGHQSTLRRLDRARAELDGMRTAGARREEELELLREGVAELRAENGALRARIALTAPAAQPQGLNRADRRRAAKRGRYKD
;
A
#
# COMPACT_ATOMS: atom_id res chain seq x y z
N MET A 1 -73.55 37.26 31.96
CA MET A 1 -72.30 37.43 31.18
C MET A 1 -71.24 36.52 31.77
N THR A 2 -71.01 35.37 31.17
CA THR A 2 -69.89 34.48 31.49
C THR A 2 -68.66 34.98 30.72
N VAL A 3 -67.59 35.35 31.42
CA VAL A 3 -66.31 35.70 30.79
C VAL A 3 -65.79 34.45 30.07
N PRO A 4 -65.70 34.43 28.73
CA PRO A 4 -65.14 33.29 28.01
C PRO A 4 -63.64 33.21 28.33
N GLY A 5 -63.17 32.09 28.88
CA GLY A 5 -61.74 31.81 29.00
C GLY A 5 -61.18 31.56 30.42
N LYS A 6 -61.99 31.60 31.49
CA LYS A 6 -61.49 31.38 32.87
C LYS A 6 -61.69 29.96 33.46
N GLY A 7 -62.02 28.95 32.66
CA GLY A 7 -62.34 27.61 33.17
C GLY A 7 -61.70 26.41 32.46
N GLY A 8 -60.87 26.63 31.43
CA GLY A 8 -60.24 25.56 30.65
C GLY A 8 -58.85 25.20 31.14
N ARG A 9 -58.52 23.90 31.17
CA ARG A 9 -57.15 23.41 31.42
C ARG A 9 -56.18 24.13 30.46
N PRO A 10 -55.05 24.69 30.93
CA PRO A 10 -54.09 25.37 30.06
C PRO A 10 -53.63 24.44 28.93
N ARG A 11 -53.80 24.89 27.70
CA ARG A 11 -53.37 24.15 26.50
C ARG A 11 -51.85 24.04 26.48
N LYS A 12 -51.31 22.84 26.21
CA LYS A 12 -49.86 22.62 26.14
C LYS A 12 -49.33 23.10 24.79
N TRP A 13 -48.89 24.35 24.73
CA TRP A 13 -48.27 24.93 23.54
C TRP A 13 -46.88 24.33 23.32
N ARG A 14 -46.63 23.79 22.12
CA ARG A 14 -45.33 23.21 21.71
C ARG A 14 -44.28 24.26 21.34
N SER A 15 -44.71 25.49 21.04
CA SER A 15 -43.84 26.61 20.68
C SER A 15 -44.19 27.84 21.50
N ASP A 16 -43.17 28.59 21.92
CA ASP A 16 -43.36 29.87 22.62
C ASP A 16 -44.00 30.92 21.70
N ALA A 17 -43.77 30.83 20.39
CA ALA A 17 -44.41 31.69 19.39
C ALA A 17 -45.94 31.47 19.32
N ASP A 18 -46.41 30.22 19.44
CA ASP A 18 -47.84 29.90 19.45
C ASP A 18 -48.50 30.39 20.73
N ARG A 19 -47.80 30.23 21.86
CA ARG A 19 -48.23 30.74 23.16
C ARG A 19 -48.41 32.26 23.14
N VAL A 20 -47.44 32.99 22.58
CA VAL A 20 -47.49 34.45 22.46
C VAL A 20 -48.61 34.89 21.50
N ARG A 21 -48.81 34.20 20.37
CA ARG A 21 -49.91 34.50 19.44
C ARG A 21 -51.28 34.28 20.08
N ALA A 22 -51.49 33.16 20.76
CA ALA A 22 -52.71 32.88 21.50
C ALA A 22 -52.96 33.91 22.62
N PHE A 23 -51.92 34.29 23.37
CA PHE A 23 -52.03 35.34 24.38
C PHE A 23 -52.45 36.70 23.79
N ARG A 24 -51.87 37.10 22.64
CA ARG A 24 -52.22 38.35 21.95
C ARG A 24 -53.64 38.33 21.37
N ALA A 25 -54.11 37.19 20.86
CA ALA A 25 -55.48 37.04 20.36
C ALA A 25 -56.50 37.22 21.49
N ARG A 26 -56.28 36.56 22.64
CA ARG A 26 -57.10 36.74 23.85
C ARG A 26 -57.19 38.20 24.30
N HIS A 27 -56.05 38.90 24.31
CA HIS A 27 -56.01 40.32 24.71
C HIS A 27 -56.75 41.24 23.74
N ARG A 28 -56.92 40.85 22.48
CA ARG A 28 -57.69 41.59 21.48
C ARG A 28 -59.15 41.16 21.38
N GLY A 29 -59.55 40.14 22.14
CA GLY A 29 -60.89 39.55 22.05
C GLY A 29 -61.13 38.75 20.76
N GLU A 30 -60.05 38.37 20.06
CA GLU A 30 -60.09 37.53 18.86
C GLU A 30 -60.10 36.05 19.26
N GLU A 31 -60.59 35.19 18.36
CA GLU A 31 -60.48 33.74 18.52
C GLU A 31 -59.00 33.31 18.56
N GLU A 32 -58.68 32.32 19.40
CA GLU A 32 -57.31 31.83 19.51
C GLU A 32 -56.89 31.16 18.19
N PRO A 33 -55.74 31.53 17.60
CA PRO A 33 -55.26 30.88 16.39
C PRO A 33 -54.99 29.40 16.66
N ALA A 34 -55.33 28.56 15.67
CA ALA A 34 -55.05 27.14 15.69
C ALA A 34 -53.56 26.88 15.95
N THR A 35 -53.25 25.78 16.65
CA THR A 35 -51.85 25.37 16.80
C THR A 35 -51.29 24.95 15.46
N PHE A 36 -49.95 24.96 15.31
CA PHE A 36 -49.31 24.49 14.09
C PHE A 36 -49.75 23.06 13.68
N GLU A 37 -49.95 22.16 14.65
CA GLU A 37 -50.41 20.80 14.37
C GLU A 37 -51.87 20.73 13.93
N GLU A 38 -52.74 21.55 14.52
CA GLU A 38 -54.12 21.67 14.05
C GLU A 38 -54.17 22.26 12.65
N ALA A 39 -53.44 23.33 12.40
CA ALA A 39 -53.32 23.92 11.07
C ALA A 39 -52.81 22.90 10.03
N LEU A 40 -51.86 22.03 10.40
CA LEU A 40 -51.40 20.93 9.55
C LEU A 40 -52.48 19.88 9.27
N VAL A 41 -53.23 19.47 10.30
CA VAL A 41 -54.33 18.50 10.18
C VAL A 41 -55.48 19.05 9.35
N ASP A 42 -55.79 20.33 9.54
CA ASP A 42 -56.85 21.06 8.84
C ASP A 42 -56.45 21.41 7.39
N GLY A 43 -55.22 21.08 6.99
CA GLY A 43 -54.74 21.25 5.63
C GLY A 43 -54.32 22.67 5.29
N ASP A 44 -54.00 23.52 6.27
CA ASP A 44 -53.46 24.87 6.05
C ASP A 44 -52.20 24.81 5.17
N ASP A 45 -52.21 25.55 4.07
CA ASP A 45 -51.13 25.53 3.07
C ASP A 45 -49.81 26.08 3.64
N LEU A 46 -49.87 27.07 4.54
CA LEU A 46 -48.67 27.64 5.15
C LEU A 46 -48.05 26.66 6.15
N ALA A 47 -48.87 25.97 6.96
CA ALA A 47 -48.40 24.94 7.88
C ALA A 47 -47.73 23.78 7.12
N ARG A 48 -48.34 23.34 6.01
CA ARG A 48 -47.77 22.32 5.11
C ARG A 48 -46.47 22.78 4.47
N ALA A 49 -46.39 24.02 3.99
CA ALA A 49 -45.18 24.57 3.38
C ALA A 49 -44.01 24.66 4.38
N VAL A 50 -44.28 25.09 5.62
CA VAL A 50 -43.26 25.15 6.69
C VAL A 50 -42.77 23.75 7.06
N GLU A 51 -43.67 22.77 7.18
CA GLU A 51 -43.28 21.39 7.48
C GLU A 51 -42.45 20.80 6.33
N ARG A 52 -42.85 21.05 5.07
CA ARG A 52 -42.06 20.61 3.92
C ARG A 52 -40.68 21.28 3.87
N ALA A 53 -40.59 22.56 4.21
CA ALA A 53 -39.31 23.26 4.29
C ALA A 53 -38.40 22.65 5.35
N ARG A 54 -38.94 22.27 6.53
CA ARG A 54 -38.18 21.57 7.58
C ARG A 54 -37.67 20.20 7.11
N GLN A 55 -38.51 19.43 6.44
CA GLN A 55 -38.13 18.13 5.86
C GLN A 55 -37.01 18.28 4.83
N LEU A 56 -37.18 19.21 3.88
CA LEU A 56 -36.16 19.49 2.86
C LEU A 56 -34.85 19.98 3.48
N GLN A 57 -34.91 20.78 4.55
CA GLN A 57 -33.72 21.22 5.27
C GLN A 57 -33.01 20.03 5.95
N ALA A 58 -33.76 19.11 6.55
CA ALA A 58 -33.18 17.89 7.14
C ALA A 58 -32.57 16.97 6.06
N GLU A 59 -33.27 16.78 4.94
CA GLU A 59 -32.77 16.02 3.78
C GLU A 59 -31.48 16.65 3.22
N LEU A 60 -31.43 17.98 3.08
CA LEU A 60 -30.25 18.70 2.61
C LEU A 60 -29.06 18.51 3.55
N VAL A 61 -29.27 18.66 4.86
CA VAL A 61 -28.21 18.45 5.86
C VAL A 61 -27.68 17.02 5.78
N ALA A 62 -28.58 16.03 5.72
CA ALA A 62 -28.19 14.62 5.60
C ALA A 62 -27.38 14.35 4.32
N ALA A 63 -27.82 14.90 3.18
CA ALA A 63 -27.12 14.78 1.91
C ALA A 63 -25.73 15.45 1.94
N MET A 64 -25.62 16.63 2.55
CA MET A 64 -24.34 17.32 2.71
C MET A 64 -23.36 16.53 3.58
N THR A 65 -23.83 15.94 4.69
CA THR A 65 -23.01 15.08 5.54
C THR A 65 -22.53 13.84 4.78
N SER A 66 -23.43 13.13 4.09
CA SER A 66 -23.07 11.96 3.28
C SER A 66 -22.07 12.30 2.16
N LEU A 67 -22.24 13.44 1.50
CA LEU A 67 -21.30 13.92 0.47
C LEU A 67 -19.93 14.24 1.07
N SER A 68 -19.89 14.85 2.26
CA SER A 68 -18.65 15.14 2.98
C SER A 68 -17.88 13.87 3.34
N GLU A 69 -18.59 12.86 3.88
CA GLU A 69 -18.03 11.55 4.21
C GLU A 69 -17.50 10.83 2.97
N SER A 70 -18.28 10.81 1.90
CA SER A 70 -17.88 10.20 0.61
C SER A 70 -16.63 10.87 0.04
N ASN A 71 -16.56 12.20 0.09
CA ASN A 71 -15.38 12.95 -0.34
C ASN A 71 -14.16 12.66 0.53
N ALA A 72 -14.33 12.53 1.85
CA ALA A 72 -13.23 12.17 2.76
C ALA A 72 -12.69 10.76 2.46
N ALA A 73 -13.58 9.80 2.19
CA ALA A 73 -13.20 8.45 1.78
C ALA A 73 -12.42 8.46 0.46
N LEU A 74 -12.92 9.17 -0.56
CA LEU A 74 -12.26 9.29 -1.87
C LEU A 74 -10.89 9.95 -1.77
N GLN A 75 -10.72 10.97 -0.93
CA GLN A 75 -9.41 11.59 -0.70
C GLN A 75 -8.43 10.64 0.00
N THR A 76 -8.93 9.82 0.93
CA THR A 76 -8.12 8.81 1.61
C THR A 76 -7.66 7.74 0.62
N GLU A 77 -8.57 7.25 -0.23
CA GLU A 77 -8.25 6.29 -1.28
C GLU A 77 -7.23 6.86 -2.28
N ARG A 78 -7.43 8.11 -2.73
CA ARG A 78 -6.47 8.80 -3.62
C ARG A 78 -5.07 8.88 -3.03
N ARG A 79 -4.94 9.23 -1.75
CA ARG A 79 -3.64 9.25 -1.06
C ARG A 79 -3.03 7.85 -0.96
N GLY A 80 -3.86 6.84 -0.68
CA GLY A 80 -3.46 5.43 -0.70
C GLY A 80 -2.90 5.02 -2.06
N HIS A 81 -3.63 5.33 -3.14
CA HIS A 81 -3.20 5.02 -4.50
C HIS A 81 -1.88 5.71 -4.87
N GLN A 82 -1.74 7.01 -4.56
CA GLN A 82 -0.48 7.74 -4.77
C GLN A 82 0.69 7.13 -3.99
N SER A 83 0.47 6.70 -2.76
CA SER A 83 1.49 6.01 -1.96
C SER A 83 1.93 4.69 -2.61
N THR A 84 0.97 3.92 -3.13
CA THR A 84 1.24 2.68 -3.85
C THR A 84 2.02 2.92 -5.14
N LEU A 85 1.66 3.94 -5.94
CA LEU A 85 2.41 4.31 -7.14
C LEU A 85 3.87 4.64 -6.81
N ARG A 86 4.11 5.46 -5.78
CA ARG A 86 5.48 5.77 -5.31
C ARG A 86 6.26 4.55 -4.82
N ARG A 87 5.58 3.52 -4.30
CA ARG A 87 6.22 2.25 -3.93
C ARG A 87 6.60 1.45 -5.16
N LEU A 88 5.73 1.40 -6.16
CA LEU A 88 6.00 0.72 -7.43
C LEU A 88 7.14 1.39 -8.20
N ASP A 89 7.20 2.71 -8.23
CA ASP A 89 8.29 3.43 -8.89
C ASP A 89 9.65 3.14 -8.22
N ARG A 90 9.69 3.08 -6.89
CA ARG A 90 10.89 2.67 -6.14
C ARG A 90 11.30 1.24 -6.46
N ALA A 91 10.35 0.30 -6.44
CA ALA A 91 10.63 -1.10 -6.77
C ALA A 91 11.14 -1.27 -8.21
N ARG A 92 10.62 -0.49 -9.16
CA ARG A 92 11.13 -0.46 -10.55
C ARG A 92 12.57 0.04 -10.61
N ALA A 93 12.86 1.15 -9.94
CA ALA A 93 14.22 1.70 -9.89
C ALA A 93 15.22 0.72 -9.24
N GLU A 94 14.83 0.04 -8.17
CA GLU A 94 15.63 -1.02 -7.53
C GLU A 94 15.89 -2.18 -8.48
N LEU A 95 14.87 -2.62 -9.21
CA LEU A 95 14.98 -3.72 -10.17
C LEU A 95 15.89 -3.36 -11.35
N ASP A 96 15.80 -2.15 -11.87
CA ASP A 96 16.72 -1.66 -12.90
C ASP A 96 18.15 -1.52 -12.36
N GLY A 97 18.31 -1.09 -11.11
CA GLY A 97 19.58 -1.12 -10.39
C GLY A 97 20.18 -2.53 -10.28
N MET A 98 19.37 -3.53 -9.95
CA MET A 98 19.81 -4.92 -9.89
C MET A 98 20.18 -5.48 -11.27
N ARG A 99 19.43 -5.12 -12.33
CA ARG A 99 19.75 -5.51 -13.71
C ARG A 99 21.09 -4.95 -14.17
N THR A 100 21.33 -3.66 -13.93
CA THR A 100 22.60 -3.02 -14.30
C THR A 100 23.77 -3.60 -13.51
N ALA A 101 23.59 -3.88 -12.22
CA ALA A 101 24.60 -4.56 -11.42
C ALA A 101 24.86 -6.00 -11.89
N GLY A 102 23.82 -6.72 -12.31
CA GLY A 102 23.91 -8.04 -12.93
C GLY A 102 24.75 -8.02 -14.20
N ALA A 103 24.45 -7.12 -15.13
CA ALA A 103 25.20 -6.96 -16.37
C ALA A 103 26.69 -6.69 -16.13
N ARG A 104 27.02 -5.78 -15.20
CA ARG A 104 28.42 -5.50 -14.82
C ARG A 104 29.14 -6.73 -14.27
N ARG A 105 28.47 -7.51 -13.42
CA ARG A 105 29.05 -8.75 -12.88
C ARG A 105 29.25 -9.81 -13.97
N GLU A 106 28.36 -9.89 -14.94
CA GLU A 106 28.51 -10.78 -16.09
C GLU A 106 29.74 -10.39 -16.93
N GLU A 107 29.92 -9.09 -17.20
CA GLU A 107 31.13 -8.56 -17.87
C GLU A 107 32.41 -8.87 -17.07
N GLU A 108 32.41 -8.63 -15.76
CA GLU A 108 33.54 -8.97 -14.88
C GLU A 108 33.86 -10.48 -14.90
N LEU A 109 32.84 -11.34 -14.89
CA LEU A 109 33.02 -12.78 -14.97
C LEU A 109 33.58 -13.22 -16.32
N GLU A 110 33.19 -12.57 -17.41
CA GLU A 110 33.73 -12.83 -18.75
C GLU A 110 35.22 -12.48 -18.81
N LEU A 111 35.61 -11.29 -18.35
CA LEU A 111 37.02 -10.88 -18.27
C LEU A 111 37.86 -11.82 -17.41
N LEU A 112 37.32 -12.28 -16.27
CA LEU A 112 38.02 -13.24 -15.42
C LEU A 112 38.16 -14.61 -16.09
N ARG A 113 37.16 -15.06 -16.86
CA ARG A 113 37.24 -16.31 -17.63
C ARG A 113 38.30 -16.24 -18.71
N GLU A 114 38.38 -15.12 -19.42
CA GLU A 114 39.41 -14.85 -20.41
C GLU A 114 40.81 -14.87 -19.77
N GLY A 115 41.01 -14.11 -18.68
CA GLY A 115 42.29 -14.09 -17.97
C GLY A 115 42.71 -15.46 -17.41
N VAL A 116 41.76 -16.27 -16.93
CA VAL A 116 42.05 -17.66 -16.51
C VAL A 116 42.45 -18.54 -17.70
N ALA A 117 41.82 -18.36 -18.87
CA ALA A 117 42.17 -19.10 -20.07
C ALA A 117 43.59 -18.74 -20.55
N GLU A 118 43.94 -17.45 -20.55
CA GLU A 118 45.30 -16.97 -20.88
C GLU A 118 46.35 -17.54 -19.93
N LEU A 119 46.15 -17.43 -18.62
CA LEU A 119 47.07 -17.97 -17.62
C LEU A 119 47.25 -19.49 -17.76
N ARG A 120 46.19 -20.23 -18.10
CA ARG A 120 46.30 -21.67 -18.38
C ARG A 120 47.13 -21.95 -19.62
N ALA A 121 46.96 -21.17 -20.69
CA ALA A 121 47.75 -21.31 -21.91
C ALA A 121 49.24 -21.00 -21.65
N GLU A 122 49.54 -19.91 -20.94
CA GLU A 122 50.90 -19.54 -20.54
C GLU A 122 51.55 -20.61 -19.67
N ASN A 123 50.84 -21.12 -18.66
CA ASN A 123 51.35 -22.18 -17.79
C ASN A 123 51.62 -23.47 -18.58
N GLY A 124 50.74 -23.81 -19.52
CA GLY A 124 50.93 -24.92 -20.46
C GLY A 124 52.19 -24.76 -21.31
N ALA A 125 52.39 -23.58 -21.89
CA ALA A 125 53.58 -23.25 -22.70
C ALA A 125 54.87 -23.29 -21.87
N LEU A 126 54.86 -22.74 -20.65
CA LEU A 126 55.99 -22.78 -19.73
C LEU A 126 56.34 -24.22 -19.35
N ARG A 127 55.34 -25.06 -19.02
CA ARG A 127 55.54 -26.48 -18.75
C ARG A 127 56.15 -27.22 -19.93
N ALA A 128 55.66 -26.96 -21.15
CA ALA A 128 56.22 -27.54 -22.37
C ALA A 128 57.68 -27.12 -22.58
N ARG A 129 58.00 -25.85 -22.36
CA ARG A 129 59.38 -25.33 -22.45
C ARG A 129 60.29 -25.99 -21.41
N ILE A 130 59.84 -26.10 -20.16
CA ILE A 130 60.57 -26.80 -19.09
C ILE A 130 60.83 -28.25 -19.49
N ALA A 131 59.83 -28.96 -20.05
CA ALA A 131 59.97 -30.34 -20.49
C ALA A 131 61.01 -30.52 -21.61
N LEU A 132 61.13 -29.56 -22.54
CA LEU A 132 62.16 -29.59 -23.60
C LEU A 132 63.57 -29.34 -23.06
N THR A 133 63.70 -28.53 -22.00
CA THR A 133 64.98 -28.27 -21.33
C THR A 133 65.28 -29.25 -20.20
N ALA A 134 64.34 -30.14 -19.89
CA ALA A 134 64.53 -31.14 -18.85
C ALA A 134 65.66 -32.07 -19.31
N PRO A 135 66.70 -32.29 -18.50
CA PRO A 135 67.74 -33.23 -18.86
C PRO A 135 67.08 -34.59 -19.10
N ALA A 136 67.43 -35.24 -20.22
CA ALA A 136 66.97 -36.59 -20.52
C ALA A 136 67.15 -37.42 -19.25
N ALA A 137 66.06 -37.97 -18.73
CA ALA A 137 66.10 -38.79 -17.53
C ALA A 137 67.20 -39.83 -17.77
N GLN A 138 68.34 -39.69 -17.06
CA GLN A 138 69.40 -40.67 -17.17
C GLN A 138 68.73 -42.01 -16.89
N PRO A 139 68.92 -43.04 -17.75
CA PRO A 139 68.40 -44.36 -17.41
C PRO A 139 68.94 -44.64 -16.01
N GLN A 140 68.04 -44.75 -15.04
CA GLN A 140 68.41 -45.04 -13.67
C GLN A 140 68.99 -46.45 -13.70
N GLY A 141 70.29 -46.54 -14.01
CA GLY A 141 71.05 -47.75 -13.86
C GLY A 141 70.78 -48.20 -12.44
N LEU A 142 70.27 -49.43 -12.30
CA LEU A 142 69.86 -50.01 -11.02
C LEU A 142 70.76 -49.48 -9.90
N ASN A 143 70.16 -48.90 -8.86
CA ASN A 143 70.90 -48.50 -7.67
C ASN A 143 71.76 -49.70 -7.23
N ARG A 144 72.93 -49.46 -6.65
CA ARG A 144 73.83 -50.51 -6.14
C ARG A 144 73.08 -51.59 -5.34
N ALA A 145 72.04 -51.20 -4.58
CA ALA A 145 71.15 -52.13 -3.88
C ALA A 145 70.38 -53.06 -4.84
N ASP A 146 69.81 -52.54 -5.92
CA ASP A 146 69.05 -53.29 -6.90
C ASP A 146 69.97 -54.12 -7.82
N ARG A 147 71.18 -53.63 -8.13
CA ARG A 147 72.24 -54.42 -8.78
C ARG A 147 72.62 -55.65 -7.94
N ARG A 148 72.75 -55.51 -6.61
CA ARG A 148 73.01 -56.65 -5.71
C ARG A 148 71.85 -57.64 -5.69
N ARG A 149 70.59 -57.17 -5.72
CA ARG A 149 69.41 -58.06 -5.76
C ARG A 149 69.33 -58.82 -7.08
N ALA A 150 69.55 -58.15 -8.21
CA ALA A 150 69.59 -58.78 -9.53
C ALA A 150 70.73 -59.82 -9.64
N ALA A 151 71.92 -59.50 -9.13
CA ALA A 151 73.06 -60.43 -9.09
C ALA A 151 72.88 -61.61 -8.11
N LYS A 152 72.00 -61.48 -7.10
CA LYS A 152 71.58 -62.62 -6.27
C LYS A 152 70.56 -63.48 -7.01
N ARG A 153 69.58 -62.88 -7.70
CA ARG A 153 68.56 -63.63 -8.47
C ARG A 153 69.15 -64.43 -9.64
N GLY A 154 70.19 -63.92 -10.30
CA GLY A 154 70.91 -64.67 -11.34
C GLY A 154 71.74 -65.85 -10.82
N ARG A 155 72.03 -65.90 -9.52
CA ARG A 155 72.84 -66.94 -8.88
C ARG A 155 72.06 -68.18 -8.43
N TYR A 156 70.73 -68.16 -8.56
CA TYR A 156 69.82 -69.26 -8.22
C TYR A 156 69.03 -69.72 -9.45
N LYS A 157 69.54 -69.43 -10.66
CA LYS A 157 68.91 -69.77 -11.94
C LYS A 157 69.65 -70.86 -12.72
N ASP A 158 70.68 -71.45 -12.13
CA ASP A 158 71.34 -72.68 -12.58
C ASP A 158 71.05 -73.81 -11.59
#